data_AF-L2FHZ1-F1
#
_entry.id   AF-L2FHZ1-F1
#
_cell.length_a   1.000
_cell.length_b   1.000
_cell.length_c   1.000
_cell.angle_alpha   90.00
_cell.angle_beta   90.00
_cell.angle_gamma   90.00
#
_symmetry.space_group_name_H-M   'P 1'
#
loop_
_entity.id
_entity.type
_entity.pdbx_description
1 polymer ?
#
loop_
_entity_poly.entity_id
_entity_poly.type
_entity_poly.pdbx_seq_one_letter_code
_entity_poly.pdbx_strand_id
1 'polypeptide(L)'
;MVKFSKQADEIRILTANAMLGYGYKSDHFWFGIHEHRPDAIVIDSGSTDGGPFKLGMGRKTVADESYIRDLTPYITACAHYGMKLLISSAGGDGSDKHVAEILAIVNKIIEDNGFKFKVATIGAAVPKGLIRQKLKDGKISPCGPVPPLTPEDIDSAVDIVAQMGPEPFIKALEEEKPDIIVAGRAYDPSPFAAFCMNLGVERAPAFHLGKILECGGQCAVPKGRSMIATIRKDSFDLTPLNPIERCTPLSVAAHSLYEKTRPDQLPGPGGVLHLDQAQYKVLKDGRTTRCWGSRFVPTPTYQIKLEGVSLVGHRAIFIGGFRDPILISQLDDFLENRVRNYTRGLFPELDKSDDCRLIFHVYGRNAIMGPLEPNSEPAHEVGVLGEVVAPTAAKAMAICNSARVSCLHLYYPGILATTGNFASPLSPHEQDAGAVFKFSLYHLMEIDDPTDPTIFPIKSSTAGAGTFVNDENFGKQFFNLDNFLKISPEEIKTKSVPTGPATMRDVASVVRSKNSGPFELTFDIMFDDEKHYQRVKRANVLTNETIKKLYQIRDEDIVVNMYFDPALAWKCTIRRPWAQGSVGERDTLGTAQHAPLLSVAVPAVGA
;
A
#
# COMPACT_ATOMS: atom_id res chain seq x y z
N MET A 1 8.03 -37.11 15.48
CA MET A 1 7.88 -35.79 16.16
C MET A 1 8.98 -34.89 15.59
N VAL A 2 8.69 -34.14 14.52
CA VAL A 2 9.71 -33.29 13.90
C VAL A 2 9.60 -31.92 14.55
N LYS A 3 10.30 -31.71 15.67
CA LYS A 3 10.70 -30.34 16.00
C LYS A 3 11.54 -29.87 14.81
N PHE A 4 11.19 -28.75 14.17
CA PHE A 4 12.03 -28.18 13.12
C PHE A 4 13.34 -27.72 13.76
N SER A 5 14.35 -28.60 13.78
CA SER A 5 15.65 -28.33 14.40
C SER A 5 16.28 -27.13 13.71
N LYS A 6 16.41 -26.03 14.45
CA LYS A 6 17.08 -24.82 14.02
C LYS A 6 18.59 -25.09 14.02
N GLN A 7 19.26 -24.86 12.89
CA GLN A 7 20.73 -24.86 12.89
C GLN A 7 21.23 -23.63 13.67
N ALA A 8 22.38 -23.71 14.31
CA ALA A 8 22.87 -22.65 15.21
C ALA A 8 23.01 -21.28 14.51
N ASP A 9 23.21 -21.33 13.20
CA ASP A 9 23.49 -20.24 12.27
C ASP A 9 22.26 -19.80 11.46
N GLU A 10 21.08 -20.36 11.74
CA GLU A 10 19.80 -19.90 11.16
C GLU A 10 19.16 -18.81 12.03
N ILE A 11 18.41 -17.90 11.39
CA ILE A 11 17.55 -16.90 12.05
C ILE A 11 16.12 -17.14 11.58
N ARG A 12 15.13 -16.89 12.45
CA ARG A 12 13.71 -17.05 12.11
C ARG A 12 12.90 -15.80 12.42
N ILE A 13 12.16 -15.32 11.43
CA ILE A 13 11.21 -14.22 11.59
C ILE A 13 9.80 -14.75 11.31
N LEU A 14 8.86 -14.43 12.18
CA LEU A 14 7.43 -14.64 11.94
C LEU A 14 6.75 -13.31 11.66
N THR A 15 5.91 -13.29 10.63
CA THR A 15 4.98 -12.20 10.35
C THR A 15 3.58 -12.76 10.23
N ALA A 16 2.69 -12.38 11.16
CA ALA A 16 1.35 -12.97 11.19
C ALA A 16 0.36 -12.25 10.24
N ASN A 17 0.62 -10.99 9.89
CA ASN A 17 -0.20 -10.18 9.00
C ASN A 17 0.61 -9.05 8.32
N ALA A 18 0.08 -8.54 7.22
CA ALA A 18 0.65 -7.46 6.41
C ALA A 18 0.42 -6.03 6.96
N MET A 19 -0.45 -5.91 7.96
CA MET A 19 -0.85 -4.62 8.52
C MET A 19 -1.35 -4.87 9.95
N LEU A 20 -0.76 -4.20 10.93
CA LEU A 20 -1.14 -4.37 12.32
C LEU A 20 -2.60 -3.94 12.52
N GLY A 21 -3.38 -4.80 13.19
CA GLY A 21 -4.80 -4.57 13.43
C GLY A 21 -5.75 -5.18 12.39
N TYR A 22 -5.25 -5.70 11.26
CA TYR A 22 -6.09 -6.38 10.25
C TYR A 22 -6.43 -7.83 10.63
N GLY A 23 -5.82 -8.36 11.69
CA GLY A 23 -6.11 -9.69 12.22
C GLY A 23 -5.44 -10.83 11.47
N TYR A 24 -5.28 -11.93 12.20
CA TYR A 24 -4.73 -13.20 11.74
C TYR A 24 -5.42 -14.35 12.48
N LYS A 25 -5.25 -15.56 11.98
CA LYS A 25 -5.77 -16.76 12.65
C LYS A 25 -4.88 -17.13 13.83
N SER A 26 -5.45 -17.17 15.02
CA SER A 26 -4.72 -17.38 16.28
C SER A 26 -4.01 -18.73 16.32
N ASP A 27 -4.67 -19.79 15.86
CA ASP A 27 -4.11 -21.14 15.80
C ASP A 27 -2.88 -21.22 14.88
N HIS A 28 -2.92 -20.58 13.71
CA HIS A 28 -1.77 -20.49 12.80
C HIS A 28 -0.60 -19.72 13.42
N PHE A 29 -0.89 -18.60 14.10
CA PHE A 29 0.13 -17.82 14.79
C PHE A 29 0.81 -18.65 15.89
N TRP A 30 0.05 -19.25 16.79
CA TRP A 30 0.60 -20.03 17.89
C TRP A 30 1.28 -21.33 17.44
N PHE A 31 0.80 -21.96 16.37
CA PHE A 31 1.52 -23.04 15.68
C PHE A 31 2.90 -22.54 15.20
N GLY A 32 2.94 -21.39 14.53
CA GLY A 32 4.16 -20.73 14.08
C GLY A 32 5.15 -20.47 15.21
N ILE A 33 4.70 -19.86 16.30
CA ILE A 33 5.51 -19.58 17.49
C ILE A 33 6.03 -20.89 18.10
N HIS A 34 5.16 -21.87 18.32
CA HIS A 34 5.49 -23.07 19.08
C HIS A 34 6.37 -24.06 18.31
N GLU A 35 6.08 -24.31 17.04
CA GLU A 35 6.80 -25.32 16.24
C GLU A 35 8.06 -24.76 15.59
N HIS A 36 8.06 -23.47 15.21
CA HIS A 36 9.20 -22.87 14.51
C HIS A 36 10.13 -22.06 15.41
N ARG A 37 9.74 -21.67 16.63
CA ARG A 37 10.57 -20.91 17.57
C ARG A 37 11.28 -19.72 16.89
N PRO A 38 10.52 -18.73 16.40
CA PRO A 38 11.12 -17.59 15.73
C PRO A 38 11.97 -16.79 16.72
N ASP A 39 12.97 -16.05 16.23
CA ASP A 39 13.77 -15.15 17.06
C ASP A 39 13.11 -13.78 17.21
N ALA A 40 12.29 -13.40 16.22
CA ALA A 40 11.51 -12.18 16.25
C ALA A 40 10.15 -12.34 15.57
N ILE A 41 9.19 -11.55 16.06
CA ILE A 41 8.01 -11.14 15.32
C ILE A 41 8.34 -9.77 14.71
N VAL A 42 8.21 -9.64 13.39
CA VAL A 42 8.46 -8.39 12.69
C VAL A 42 7.24 -8.01 11.86
N ILE A 43 6.81 -6.76 12.00
CA ILE A 43 5.68 -6.20 11.26
C ILE A 43 5.96 -4.76 10.87
N ASP A 44 5.78 -4.45 9.59
CA ASP A 44 5.62 -3.09 9.11
C ASP A 44 4.14 -2.85 8.83
N SER A 45 3.66 -1.65 9.13
CA SER A 45 2.29 -1.21 8.84
C SER A 45 2.27 0.00 7.92
N GLY A 46 3.31 0.21 7.13
CA GLY A 46 3.45 1.36 6.26
C GLY A 46 2.40 1.37 5.17
N SER A 47 1.65 2.45 5.03
CA SER A 47 0.68 2.54 3.94
C SER A 47 0.32 3.96 3.54
N THR A 48 0.45 4.26 2.25
CA THR A 48 -0.14 5.44 1.61
C THR A 48 -1.43 5.10 0.86
N ASP A 49 -1.93 3.87 0.91
CA ASP A 49 -3.09 3.41 0.12
C ASP A 49 -4.37 4.23 0.37
N GLY A 50 -4.54 4.74 1.59
CA GLY A 50 -5.66 5.61 1.94
C GLY A 50 -5.49 7.08 1.51
N GLY A 51 -4.42 7.42 0.79
CA GLY A 51 -4.07 8.80 0.47
C GLY A 51 -3.61 9.61 1.68
N PRO A 52 -3.61 10.95 1.58
CA PRO A 52 -3.01 11.85 2.58
C PRO A 52 -3.85 12.00 3.87
N PHE A 53 -5.07 11.48 3.88
CA PHE A 53 -6.07 11.75 4.93
C PHE A 53 -5.63 11.31 6.33
N LYS A 54 -4.99 10.13 6.45
CA LYS A 54 -4.63 9.57 7.78
C LYS A 54 -3.62 10.45 8.50
N LEU A 55 -2.52 10.77 7.82
CA LEU A 55 -1.48 11.66 8.33
C LEU A 55 -2.06 13.06 8.59
N GLY A 56 -2.89 13.58 7.68
CA GLY A 56 -3.47 14.92 7.80
C GLY A 56 -4.43 15.07 8.97
N MET A 57 -5.23 14.03 9.25
CA MET A 57 -6.14 14.00 10.41
C MET A 57 -5.50 13.50 11.70
N GLY A 58 -4.27 12.97 11.63
CA GLY A 58 -3.63 12.25 12.73
C GLY A 58 -4.50 11.11 13.26
N ARG A 59 -5.00 10.25 12.36
CA ARG A 59 -5.84 9.09 12.70
C ARG A 59 -5.15 7.79 12.35
N LYS A 60 -5.17 6.84 13.29
CA LYS A 60 -4.71 5.46 13.07
C LYS A 60 -5.56 4.75 12.01
N THR A 61 -4.97 3.71 11.42
CA THR A 61 -5.62 2.89 10.39
C THR A 61 -6.85 2.12 10.90
N VAL A 62 -6.80 1.62 12.13
CA VAL A 62 -7.90 0.89 12.78
C VAL A 62 -8.12 1.42 14.19
N ALA A 63 -9.21 1.00 14.83
CA ALA A 63 -9.51 1.31 16.22
C ALA A 63 -8.57 0.59 17.20
N ASP A 64 -8.47 1.12 18.42
CA ASP A 64 -7.57 0.64 19.48
C ASP A 64 -7.81 -0.84 19.81
N GLU A 65 -9.06 -1.30 19.82
CA GLU A 65 -9.41 -2.69 20.11
C GLU A 65 -8.81 -3.66 19.08
N SER A 66 -8.65 -3.22 17.83
CA SER A 66 -8.02 -4.04 16.79
C SER A 66 -6.51 -4.18 17.01
N TYR A 67 -5.85 -3.12 17.47
CA TYR A 67 -4.44 -3.18 17.87
C TYR A 67 -4.24 -4.06 19.11
N ILE A 68 -5.09 -3.90 20.13
CA ILE A 68 -5.04 -4.70 21.36
C ILE A 68 -5.22 -6.19 21.05
N ARG A 69 -6.19 -6.54 20.18
CA ARG A 69 -6.44 -7.92 19.75
C ARG A 69 -5.19 -8.54 19.11
N ASP A 70 -4.50 -7.82 18.24
CA ASP A 70 -3.38 -8.35 17.47
C ASP A 70 -2.07 -8.35 18.26
N LEU A 71 -1.81 -7.32 19.07
CA LEU A 71 -0.59 -7.16 19.85
C LEU A 71 -0.55 -8.03 21.11
N THR A 72 -1.70 -8.32 21.73
CA THR A 72 -1.74 -9.14 22.95
C THR A 72 -1.04 -10.49 22.74
N PRO A 73 -1.39 -11.32 21.73
CA PRO A 73 -0.69 -12.58 21.50
C PRO A 73 0.79 -12.41 21.12
N TYR A 74 1.16 -11.32 20.44
CA TYR A 74 2.57 -11.05 20.09
C TYR A 74 3.42 -10.82 21.35
N ILE A 75 2.95 -9.95 22.24
CA ILE A 75 3.64 -9.60 23.49
C ILE A 75 3.67 -10.82 24.43
N THR A 76 2.56 -11.57 24.52
CA THR A 76 2.52 -12.83 25.27
C THR A 76 3.52 -13.84 24.71
N ALA A 77 3.62 -14.00 23.38
CA ALA A 77 4.62 -14.87 22.78
C ALA A 77 6.07 -14.42 23.11
N CYS A 78 6.35 -13.11 23.08
CA CYS A 78 7.65 -12.59 23.47
C CYS A 78 8.00 -12.93 24.93
N ALA A 79 7.03 -12.85 25.84
CA ALA A 79 7.23 -13.18 27.25
C ALA A 79 7.58 -14.66 27.44
N HIS A 80 6.83 -15.54 26.80
CA HIS A 80 6.96 -17.00 26.97
C HIS A 80 8.10 -17.64 26.17
N TYR A 81 8.52 -17.04 25.07
CA TYR A 81 9.49 -17.63 24.14
C TYR A 81 10.79 -16.82 24.03
N GLY A 82 10.91 -15.67 24.71
CA GLY A 82 12.12 -14.83 24.71
C GLY A 82 12.43 -14.20 23.35
N MET A 83 11.40 -13.94 22.55
CA MET A 83 11.53 -13.38 21.21
C MET A 83 11.52 -11.84 21.23
N LYS A 84 12.07 -11.22 20.17
CA LYS A 84 11.90 -9.77 19.95
C LYS A 84 10.62 -9.45 19.20
N LEU A 85 10.11 -8.23 19.39
CA LEU A 85 9.00 -7.68 18.59
C LEU A 85 9.42 -6.35 17.97
N LEU A 86 9.43 -6.28 16.63
CA LEU A 86 9.69 -5.04 15.90
C LEU A 86 8.43 -4.60 15.17
N ILE A 87 7.95 -3.40 15.50
CA ILE A 87 6.80 -2.75 14.87
C ILE A 87 7.30 -1.47 14.21
N SER A 88 7.02 -1.29 12.92
CA SER A 88 7.32 -0.04 12.20
C SER A 88 6.09 0.55 11.53
N SER A 89 6.22 1.82 11.16
CA SER A 89 5.13 2.63 10.61
C SER A 89 3.89 2.61 11.51
N ALA A 90 4.11 2.84 12.81
CA ALA A 90 3.07 2.84 13.84
C ALA A 90 1.82 3.64 13.42
N GLY A 91 0.63 3.06 13.61
CA GLY A 91 -0.66 3.66 13.22
C GLY A 91 -0.98 3.64 11.72
N GLY A 92 -0.02 3.31 10.87
CA GLY A 92 -0.18 3.24 9.41
C GLY A 92 0.65 4.27 8.65
N ASP A 93 0.72 5.48 9.20
CA ASP A 93 1.49 6.60 8.64
C ASP A 93 2.84 6.80 9.33
N GLY A 94 3.06 6.19 10.51
CA GLY A 94 4.32 6.30 11.23
C GLY A 94 4.65 7.69 11.77
N SER A 95 3.66 8.55 12.02
CA SER A 95 3.86 9.81 12.75
C SER A 95 4.31 9.56 14.20
N ASP A 96 5.06 10.51 14.78
CA ASP A 96 5.50 10.43 16.18
C ASP A 96 4.32 10.38 17.16
N LYS A 97 3.18 11.01 16.80
CA LYS A 97 1.92 10.86 17.53
C LYS A 97 1.48 9.41 17.60
N HIS A 98 1.45 8.71 16.46
CA HIS A 98 1.04 7.32 16.41
C HIS A 98 2.07 6.37 17.02
N VAL A 99 3.37 6.70 16.99
CA VAL A 99 4.39 5.99 17.78
C VAL A 99 4.03 6.03 19.27
N ALA A 100 3.69 7.22 19.79
CA ALA A 100 3.29 7.37 21.19
C ALA A 100 1.99 6.61 21.52
N GLU A 101 0.98 6.65 20.64
CA GLU A 101 -0.28 5.93 20.84
C GLU A 101 -0.10 4.40 20.82
N ILE A 102 0.68 3.86 19.87
CA ILE A 102 0.96 2.42 19.82
C ILE A 102 1.83 2.00 21.01
N LEU A 103 2.81 2.81 21.43
CA LEU A 103 3.57 2.56 22.65
C LEU A 103 2.66 2.48 23.89
N ALA A 104 1.67 3.36 24.00
CA ALA A 104 0.72 3.32 25.11
C ALA A 104 -0.09 2.02 25.13
N ILE A 105 -0.53 1.53 23.97
CA ILE A 105 -1.20 0.23 23.84
C ILE A 105 -0.27 -0.91 24.24
N VAL A 106 0.98 -0.91 23.77
CA VAL A 106 2.00 -1.90 24.13
C VAL A 106 2.23 -1.91 25.65
N ASN A 107 2.47 -0.76 26.27
CA ASN A 107 2.70 -0.65 27.71
C ASN A 107 1.49 -1.15 28.50
N LYS A 108 0.27 -0.79 28.08
CA LYS A 108 -0.96 -1.27 28.71
C LYS A 108 -1.06 -2.79 28.68
N ILE A 109 -0.79 -3.43 27.54
CA ILE A 109 -0.82 -4.90 27.43
C ILE A 109 0.23 -5.52 28.36
N ILE A 110 1.44 -4.96 28.41
CA ILE A 110 2.52 -5.44 29.28
C ILE A 110 2.11 -5.36 30.76
N GLU A 111 1.54 -4.23 31.18
CA GLU A 111 1.10 -3.99 32.55
C GLU A 111 -0.09 -4.89 32.93
N ASP A 112 -1.12 -4.95 32.10
CA ASP A 112 -2.34 -5.75 32.33
C ASP A 112 -2.03 -7.25 32.48
N ASN A 113 -0.99 -7.74 31.78
CA ASN A 113 -0.56 -9.15 31.85
C ASN A 113 0.57 -9.40 32.84
N GLY A 114 1.02 -8.38 33.59
CA GLY A 114 2.07 -8.54 34.60
C GLY A 114 3.42 -8.93 34.02
N PHE A 115 3.75 -8.46 32.81
CA PHE A 115 5.05 -8.67 32.17
C PHE A 115 6.04 -7.55 32.50
N LYS A 116 7.28 -7.72 32.02
CA LYS A 116 8.33 -6.70 32.07
C LYS A 116 9.19 -6.79 30.81
N PHE A 117 9.32 -5.67 30.10
CA PHE A 117 10.13 -5.57 28.89
C PHE A 117 10.89 -4.25 28.82
N LYS A 118 12.07 -4.27 28.18
CA LYS A 118 12.70 -3.05 27.68
C LYS A 118 12.09 -2.72 26.32
N VAL A 119 11.51 -1.53 26.21
CA VAL A 119 10.89 -1.03 24.99
C VAL A 119 11.70 0.14 24.46
N ALA A 120 11.91 0.20 23.15
CA ALA A 120 12.49 1.36 22.48
C ALA A 120 11.51 1.94 21.46
N THR A 121 11.53 3.27 21.31
CA THR A 121 10.85 3.96 20.22
C THR A 121 11.84 4.62 19.28
N ILE A 122 11.46 4.73 18.01
CA ILE A 122 12.21 5.46 16.98
C ILE A 122 11.25 6.45 16.34
N GLY A 123 11.50 7.75 16.50
CA GLY A 123 10.71 8.80 15.85
C GLY A 123 11.03 8.91 14.35
N ALA A 124 10.15 9.57 13.60
CA ALA A 124 10.32 9.84 12.17
C ALA A 124 9.92 11.27 11.76
N ALA A 125 9.50 12.12 12.72
CA ALA A 125 9.17 13.51 12.45
C ALA A 125 10.43 14.33 12.12
N VAL A 126 10.39 15.09 11.02
CA VAL A 126 11.52 15.93 10.59
C VAL A 126 11.23 17.40 10.88
N PRO A 127 12.11 18.11 11.62
CA PRO A 127 11.91 19.53 11.87
C PRO A 127 11.86 20.35 10.57
N LYS A 128 10.79 21.14 10.38
CA LYS A 128 10.64 22.03 9.20
C LYS A 128 11.85 22.93 8.97
N GLY A 129 12.51 23.39 10.04
CA GLY A 129 13.73 24.20 9.93
C GLY A 129 14.86 23.47 9.21
N LEU A 130 15.06 22.19 9.49
CA LEU A 130 16.06 21.34 8.82
C LEU A 130 15.70 21.15 7.34
N ILE A 131 14.44 20.88 7.03
CA ILE A 131 13.97 20.71 5.64
C ILE A 131 14.20 22.00 4.84
N ARG A 132 13.86 23.17 5.40
CA ARG A 132 14.12 24.46 4.74
C ARG A 132 15.60 24.69 4.50
N GLN A 133 16.46 24.31 5.43
CA GLN A 133 17.91 24.42 5.25
C GLN A 133 18.40 23.50 4.13
N LYS A 134 18.03 22.22 4.16
CA LYS A 134 18.39 21.24 3.11
C LYS A 134 17.84 21.65 1.72
N LEU A 135 16.66 22.26 1.66
CA LEU A 135 16.11 22.81 0.42
C LEU A 135 16.99 23.94 -0.13
N LYS A 136 17.38 24.91 0.73
CA LYS A 136 18.28 26.01 0.34
C LYS A 136 19.65 25.51 -0.13
N ASP A 137 20.13 24.43 0.47
CA ASP A 137 21.42 23.81 0.13
C ASP A 137 21.35 22.95 -1.14
N GLY A 138 20.19 22.85 -1.81
CA GLY A 138 20.01 22.03 -3.01
C GLY A 138 20.02 20.52 -2.74
N LYS A 139 19.79 20.10 -1.50
CA LYS A 139 19.87 18.71 -1.01
C LYS A 139 18.52 17.98 -0.98
N ILE A 140 17.52 18.51 -1.68
CA ILE A 140 16.18 17.91 -1.81
C ILE A 140 15.82 17.78 -3.28
N SER A 141 15.31 16.61 -3.67
CA SER A 141 14.88 16.31 -5.03
C SER A 141 13.51 15.62 -5.06
N PRO A 142 12.73 15.76 -6.15
CA PRO A 142 11.48 15.03 -6.34
C PRO A 142 11.62 13.50 -6.24
N CYS A 143 10.65 12.82 -5.62
CA CYS A 143 10.53 11.36 -5.66
C CYS A 143 9.43 10.96 -6.66
N GLY A 144 9.80 10.63 -7.89
CA GLY A 144 8.83 10.35 -8.96
C GLY A 144 8.30 11.63 -9.64
N PRO A 145 7.11 11.61 -10.27
CA PRO A 145 6.62 12.69 -11.11
C PRO A 145 5.96 13.83 -10.31
N VAL A 146 6.66 14.37 -9.30
CA VAL A 146 6.20 15.51 -8.50
C VAL A 146 6.99 16.79 -8.81
N PRO A 147 6.39 17.99 -8.68
CA PRO A 147 7.13 19.26 -8.84
C PRO A 147 8.25 19.41 -7.80
N PRO A 148 9.24 20.30 -8.03
CA PRO A 148 10.22 20.67 -7.00
C PRO A 148 9.54 21.23 -5.75
N LEU A 149 10.09 20.88 -4.58
CA LEU A 149 9.58 21.34 -3.28
C LEU A 149 9.70 22.86 -3.12
N THR A 150 8.64 23.50 -2.62
CA THR A 150 8.66 24.93 -2.28
C THR A 150 8.68 25.19 -0.77
N PRO A 151 9.14 26.36 -0.29
CA PRO A 151 9.00 26.76 1.10
C PRO A 151 7.55 26.72 1.59
N GLU A 152 6.59 27.11 0.75
CA GLU A 152 5.16 27.13 1.06
C GLU A 152 4.59 25.73 1.30
N ASP A 153 5.08 24.71 0.57
CA ASP A 153 4.71 23.31 0.81
C ASP A 153 5.15 22.85 2.22
N ILE A 154 6.36 23.25 2.64
CA ILE A 154 6.89 22.94 3.99
C ILE A 154 6.06 23.67 5.05
N ASP A 155 5.75 24.95 4.82
CA ASP A 155 5.05 25.79 5.78
C ASP A 155 3.61 25.32 5.98
N SER A 156 2.92 24.97 4.90
CA SER A 156 1.53 24.49 4.93
C SER A 156 1.36 23.06 5.44
N ALA A 157 2.42 22.24 5.48
CA ALA A 157 2.33 20.85 5.92
C ALA A 157 1.86 20.75 7.38
N VAL A 158 0.82 19.95 7.63
CA VAL A 158 0.29 19.66 8.96
C VAL A 158 1.23 18.73 9.72
N ASP A 159 1.78 17.73 9.02
CA ASP A 159 2.76 16.79 9.55
C ASP A 159 3.71 16.35 8.43
N ILE A 160 4.94 15.99 8.80
CA ILE A 160 6.00 15.53 7.89
C ILE A 160 6.76 14.39 8.55
N VAL A 161 6.77 13.23 7.89
CA VAL A 161 7.50 12.04 8.32
C VAL A 161 8.57 11.67 7.30
N ALA A 162 9.66 11.04 7.76
CA ALA A 162 10.69 10.48 6.91
C ALA A 162 10.69 8.95 6.92
N GLN A 163 10.74 8.33 5.75
CA GLN A 163 10.95 6.88 5.63
C GLN A 163 12.40 6.52 6.01
N MET A 164 12.59 5.95 7.20
CA MET A 164 13.89 5.48 7.65
C MET A 164 14.33 4.17 6.97
N GLY A 165 15.65 4.03 6.82
CA GLY A 165 16.30 2.76 6.47
C GLY A 165 16.42 1.80 7.67
N PRO A 166 17.14 0.68 7.52
CA PRO A 166 17.39 -0.26 8.62
C PRO A 166 18.33 0.30 9.71
N GLU A 167 19.10 1.34 9.42
CA GLU A 167 20.18 1.81 10.28
C GLU A 167 19.72 2.28 11.69
N PRO A 168 18.63 3.06 11.86
CA PRO A 168 18.11 3.40 13.19
C PRO A 168 17.68 2.18 14.02
N PHE A 169 17.11 1.15 13.37
CA PHE A 169 16.73 -0.08 14.05
C PHE A 169 17.95 -0.88 14.52
N ILE A 170 18.99 -0.99 13.67
CA ILE A 170 20.25 -1.66 14.03
C ILE A 170 20.87 -0.96 15.24
N LYS A 171 20.98 0.37 15.20
CA LYS A 171 21.49 1.17 16.33
C LYS A 171 20.72 0.91 17.62
N ALA A 172 19.38 0.91 17.56
CA ALA A 172 18.55 0.58 18.71
C ALA A 172 18.79 -0.85 19.23
N LEU A 173 18.91 -1.83 18.34
CA LEU A 173 19.18 -3.23 18.71
C LEU A 173 20.55 -3.42 19.38
N GLU A 174 21.57 -2.70 18.92
CA GLU A 174 22.95 -2.79 19.43
C GLU A 174 23.14 -2.02 20.74
N GLU A 175 22.71 -0.76 20.78
CA GLU A 175 22.95 0.16 21.90
C GLU A 175 21.93 -0.03 23.02
N GLU A 176 20.63 -0.06 22.68
CA GLU A 176 19.56 -0.17 23.66
C GLU A 176 19.23 -1.62 24.00
N LYS A 177 19.46 -2.58 23.10
CA LYS A 177 19.11 -3.99 23.28
C LYS A 177 17.66 -4.20 23.77
N PRO A 178 16.65 -3.54 23.15
CA PRO A 178 15.27 -3.66 23.59
C PRO A 178 14.70 -5.05 23.27
N ASP A 179 13.66 -5.43 24.00
CA ASP A 179 12.81 -6.58 23.68
C ASP A 179 11.79 -6.21 22.61
N ILE A 180 11.27 -4.98 22.66
CA ILE A 180 10.24 -4.46 21.76
C ILE A 180 10.68 -3.13 21.16
N ILE A 181 10.52 -2.96 19.85
CA ILE A 181 10.70 -1.67 19.15
C ILE A 181 9.37 -1.21 18.57
N VAL A 182 9.01 0.04 18.80
CA VAL A 182 7.89 0.75 18.14
C VAL A 182 8.45 1.94 17.38
N ALA A 183 8.50 1.84 16.05
CA ALA A 183 9.09 2.85 15.18
C ALA A 183 8.04 3.60 14.36
N GLY A 184 8.38 4.85 14.02
CA GLY A 184 7.65 5.69 13.09
C GLY A 184 7.80 5.22 11.64
N ARG A 185 7.62 6.15 10.70
CA ARG A 185 7.60 5.84 9.28
C ARG A 185 8.91 5.17 8.84
N ALA A 186 8.79 3.97 8.27
CA ALA A 186 9.91 3.23 7.72
C ALA A 186 9.71 2.98 6.24
N TYR A 187 10.81 2.75 5.53
CA TYR A 187 10.75 1.97 4.29
C TYR A 187 10.38 0.53 4.66
N ASP A 188 9.32 0.01 4.07
CA ASP A 188 8.62 -1.18 4.55
C ASP A 188 9.52 -2.43 4.81
N PRO A 189 10.57 -2.72 4.01
CA PRO A 189 11.54 -3.79 4.30
C PRO A 189 12.51 -3.53 5.48
N SER A 190 12.68 -2.28 5.91
CA SER A 190 13.70 -1.84 6.86
C SER A 190 13.72 -2.60 8.20
N PRO A 191 12.59 -2.81 8.93
CA PRO A 191 12.64 -3.54 10.20
C PRO A 191 13.10 -4.99 10.04
N PHE A 192 12.72 -5.64 8.92
CA PHE A 192 13.15 -7.00 8.58
C PHE A 192 14.64 -7.03 8.26
N ALA A 193 15.07 -6.11 7.40
CA ALA A 193 16.46 -6.00 6.99
C ALA A 193 17.36 -5.69 8.19
N ALA A 194 16.94 -4.78 9.07
CA ALA A 194 17.65 -4.42 10.28
C ALA A 194 17.86 -5.62 11.22
N PHE A 195 16.79 -6.38 11.52
CA PHE A 195 16.91 -7.55 12.38
C PHE A 195 17.86 -8.60 11.79
N CYS A 196 17.77 -8.84 10.48
CA CYS A 196 18.66 -9.78 9.78
C CYS A 196 20.13 -9.31 9.79
N MET A 197 20.37 -8.06 9.41
CA MET A 197 21.72 -7.49 9.29
C MET A 197 22.41 -7.39 10.65
N ASN A 198 21.68 -7.04 11.71
CA ASN A 198 22.17 -7.05 13.10
C ASN A 198 22.67 -8.43 13.54
N LEU A 199 22.22 -9.50 12.87
CA LEU A 199 22.62 -10.89 13.15
C LEU A 199 23.55 -11.47 12.06
N GLY A 200 24.11 -10.62 11.19
CA GLY A 200 25.15 -11.01 10.23
C GLY A 200 24.65 -11.50 8.86
N VAL A 201 23.36 -11.34 8.55
CA VAL A 201 22.80 -11.61 7.21
C VAL A 201 23.24 -10.52 6.23
N GLU A 202 23.52 -10.89 4.99
CA GLU A 202 23.90 -9.93 3.94
C GLU A 202 22.74 -9.00 3.59
N ARG A 203 23.08 -7.76 3.20
CA ARG A 203 22.10 -6.69 2.93
C ARG A 203 21.08 -7.10 1.85
N ALA A 204 21.53 -7.70 0.75
CA ALA A 204 20.66 -8.04 -0.39
C ALA A 204 19.56 -9.08 -0.07
N PRO A 205 19.85 -10.25 0.54
CA PRO A 205 18.80 -11.19 0.95
C PRO A 205 17.94 -10.62 2.08
N ALA A 206 18.51 -9.81 2.98
CA ALA A 206 17.75 -9.17 4.07
C ALA A 206 16.66 -8.22 3.54
N PHE A 207 16.98 -7.35 2.57
CA PHE A 207 15.99 -6.49 1.92
C PHE A 207 15.01 -7.26 1.03
N HIS A 208 15.46 -8.29 0.31
CA HIS A 208 14.56 -9.12 -0.51
C HIS A 208 13.55 -9.88 0.36
N LEU A 209 13.99 -10.43 1.49
CA LEU A 209 13.10 -11.01 2.49
C LEU A 209 12.09 -9.98 2.99
N GLY A 210 12.55 -8.80 3.41
CA GLY A 210 11.70 -7.73 3.93
C GLY A 210 10.62 -7.32 2.92
N LYS A 211 10.98 -7.16 1.64
CA LYS A 211 10.03 -6.84 0.56
C LYS A 211 8.89 -7.85 0.45
N ILE A 212 9.15 -9.13 0.75
CA ILE A 212 8.12 -10.17 0.69
C ILE A 212 7.32 -10.21 1.99
N LEU A 213 8.01 -10.19 3.14
CA LEU A 213 7.38 -10.31 4.45
C LEU A 213 6.64 -9.07 4.92
N GLU A 214 6.92 -7.86 4.40
CA GLU A 214 6.11 -6.66 4.68
C GLU A 214 4.63 -6.89 4.37
N CYS A 215 4.34 -7.74 3.38
CA CYS A 215 2.99 -8.15 3.00
C CYS A 215 2.55 -9.48 3.65
N GLY A 216 3.27 -10.00 4.64
CA GLY A 216 2.99 -11.27 5.30
C GLY A 216 2.91 -12.46 4.32
N GLY A 217 1.82 -13.21 4.37
CA GLY A 217 1.60 -14.42 3.57
C GLY A 217 1.02 -14.20 2.17
N GLN A 218 0.99 -12.97 1.66
CA GLN A 218 0.31 -12.66 0.40
C GLN A 218 0.92 -13.34 -0.85
N CYS A 219 2.18 -13.78 -0.79
CA CYS A 219 2.85 -14.53 -1.86
C CYS A 219 2.53 -16.04 -1.87
N ALA A 220 1.77 -16.53 -0.88
CA ALA A 220 1.34 -17.92 -0.83
C ALA A 220 0.19 -18.21 -1.81
N VAL A 221 0.01 -19.49 -2.14
CA VAL A 221 -1.10 -20.01 -2.95
C VAL A 221 -1.79 -21.12 -2.16
N PRO A 222 -3.11 -21.01 -1.87
CA PRO A 222 -3.93 -19.80 -2.00
C PRO A 222 -3.38 -18.62 -1.18
N LYS A 223 -3.84 -17.40 -1.47
CA LYS A 223 -3.37 -16.17 -0.83
C LYS A 223 -3.53 -16.25 0.70
N GLY A 224 -2.41 -16.21 1.41
CA GLY A 224 -2.34 -16.34 2.86
C GLY A 224 -2.18 -15.02 3.60
N ARG A 225 -2.02 -15.13 4.93
CA ARG A 225 -1.76 -14.00 5.83
C ARG A 225 -0.45 -14.12 6.59
N SER A 226 -0.11 -15.32 7.07
CA SER A 226 0.96 -15.53 8.04
C SER A 226 2.09 -16.38 7.44
N MET A 227 3.32 -15.94 7.66
CA MET A 227 4.52 -16.53 7.09
C MET A 227 5.60 -16.68 8.16
N ILE A 228 6.33 -17.80 8.12
CA ILE A 228 7.61 -17.95 8.83
C ILE A 228 8.73 -17.96 7.79
N ALA A 229 9.79 -17.20 8.05
CA ALA A 229 11.01 -17.25 7.29
C ALA A 229 12.14 -17.92 8.07
N THR A 230 12.92 -18.78 7.41
CA THR A 230 14.19 -19.31 7.93
C THR A 230 15.32 -18.74 7.10
N ILE A 231 16.23 -18.03 7.75
CA ILE A 231 17.14 -17.07 7.13
C ILE A 231 18.58 -17.51 7.41
N ARG A 232 19.42 -17.38 6.39
CA ARG A 232 20.85 -17.67 6.41
C ARG A 232 21.58 -16.44 5.87
N LYS A 233 22.92 -16.49 5.85
CA LYS A 233 23.75 -15.36 5.43
C LYS A 233 23.38 -14.80 4.05
N ASP A 234 23.15 -15.65 3.06
CA ASP A 234 22.98 -15.31 1.63
C ASP A 234 21.60 -15.67 1.04
N SER A 235 20.73 -16.28 1.84
CA SER A 235 19.49 -16.93 1.37
C SER A 235 18.44 -17.05 2.46
N PHE A 236 17.18 -17.24 2.07
CA PHE A 236 16.08 -17.46 3.00
C PHE A 236 15.03 -18.41 2.43
N ASP A 237 14.31 -19.08 3.32
CA ASP A 237 13.21 -19.99 3.04
C ASP A 237 11.91 -19.36 3.54
N LEU A 238 10.86 -19.40 2.72
CA LEU A 238 9.51 -18.91 3.05
C LEU A 238 8.54 -20.07 3.21
N THR A 239 7.91 -20.17 4.37
CA THR A 239 6.93 -21.21 4.68
C THR A 239 5.62 -20.59 5.20
N PRO A 240 4.49 -20.78 4.51
CA PRO A 240 3.20 -20.29 5.03
C PRO A 240 2.74 -21.15 6.21
N LEU A 241 2.10 -20.51 7.20
CA LEU A 241 1.70 -21.20 8.44
C LEU A 241 0.38 -21.96 8.30
N ASN A 242 -0.45 -21.63 7.32
CA ASN A 242 -1.66 -22.38 7.02
C ASN A 242 -1.32 -23.64 6.22
N PRO A 243 -1.70 -24.84 6.66
CA PRO A 243 -1.32 -26.10 6.01
C PRO A 243 -1.86 -26.26 4.58
N ILE A 244 -2.95 -25.57 4.20
CA ILE A 244 -3.47 -25.60 2.83
C ILE A 244 -2.60 -24.78 1.85
N GLU A 245 -1.79 -23.87 2.37
CA GLU A 245 -1.02 -22.91 1.59
C GLU A 245 0.38 -23.46 1.26
N ARG A 246 0.92 -22.99 0.12
CA ARG A 246 2.30 -23.21 -0.31
C ARG A 246 2.89 -21.96 -0.96
N CYS A 247 4.19 -21.76 -0.85
CA CYS A 247 4.94 -20.82 -1.68
C CYS A 247 5.48 -21.55 -2.91
N THR A 248 5.39 -20.91 -4.08
CA THR A 248 5.92 -21.43 -5.34
C THR A 248 6.97 -20.45 -5.90
N PRO A 249 7.85 -20.87 -6.82
CA PRO A 249 8.81 -19.96 -7.45
C PRO A 249 8.11 -18.78 -8.10
N LEU A 250 7.05 -19.09 -8.85
CA LEU A 250 6.22 -18.10 -9.53
C LEU A 250 5.53 -17.13 -8.56
N SER A 251 4.89 -17.64 -7.51
CA SER A 251 4.12 -16.80 -6.59
C SER A 251 5.01 -15.89 -5.73
N VAL A 252 6.22 -16.36 -5.38
CA VAL A 252 7.20 -15.55 -4.67
C VAL A 252 7.82 -14.49 -5.59
N ALA A 253 8.23 -14.88 -6.80
CA ALA A 253 8.75 -13.93 -7.79
C ALA A 253 7.70 -12.88 -8.17
N ALA A 254 6.43 -13.27 -8.32
CA ALA A 254 5.33 -12.36 -8.66
C ALA A 254 5.05 -11.28 -7.61
N HIS A 255 5.54 -11.48 -6.37
CA HIS A 255 5.39 -10.50 -5.31
C HIS A 255 6.29 -9.27 -5.50
N SER A 256 7.37 -9.35 -6.30
CA SER A 256 8.19 -8.19 -6.64
C SER A 256 7.46 -7.15 -7.49
N LEU A 257 6.41 -7.55 -8.23
CA LEU A 257 5.57 -6.64 -9.01
C LEU A 257 4.65 -5.79 -8.11
N TYR A 258 4.27 -6.30 -6.94
CA TYR A 258 3.19 -5.72 -6.14
C TYR A 258 3.56 -4.33 -5.63
N GLU A 259 2.79 -3.31 -6.06
CA GLU A 259 2.91 -1.90 -5.65
C GLU A 259 4.27 -1.24 -5.93
N LYS A 260 5.00 -1.74 -6.93
CA LYS A 260 6.29 -1.17 -7.35
C LYS A 260 6.25 -0.70 -8.80
N THR A 261 6.98 0.38 -9.09
CA THR A 261 7.13 0.95 -10.44
C THR A 261 7.74 -0.07 -11.40
N ARG A 262 8.70 -0.84 -10.89
CA ARG A 262 9.42 -1.90 -11.59
C ARG A 262 9.60 -3.12 -10.66
N PRO A 263 9.64 -4.34 -11.20
CA PRO A 263 9.86 -5.55 -10.40
C PRO A 263 11.34 -5.96 -10.25
N ASP A 264 12.21 -5.42 -11.09
CA ASP A 264 13.64 -5.77 -11.19
C ASP A 264 14.54 -4.90 -10.31
N GLN A 265 14.14 -3.65 -10.05
CA GLN A 265 14.91 -2.65 -9.31
C GLN A 265 14.02 -1.91 -8.32
N LEU A 266 14.30 -2.07 -7.04
CA LEU A 266 13.54 -1.50 -5.94
C LEU A 266 14.43 -0.50 -5.18
N PRO A 267 14.34 0.80 -5.49
CA PRO A 267 15.07 1.83 -4.75
C PRO A 267 14.51 1.97 -3.33
N GLY A 268 15.41 2.24 -2.38
CA GLY A 268 15.08 2.51 -0.99
C GLY A 268 16.23 3.27 -0.29
N PRO A 269 16.11 3.53 1.02
CA PRO A 269 17.16 4.22 1.76
C PRO A 269 18.53 3.52 1.63
N GLY A 270 19.52 4.29 1.19
CA GLY A 270 20.92 3.86 1.03
C GLY A 270 21.24 3.00 -0.19
N GLY A 271 20.29 2.70 -1.09
CA GLY A 271 20.60 1.95 -2.31
C GLY A 271 19.42 1.36 -3.06
N VAL A 272 19.72 0.51 -4.04
CA VAL A 272 18.75 -0.17 -4.89
C VAL A 272 18.87 -1.68 -4.73
N LEU A 273 17.76 -2.35 -4.43
CA LEU A 273 17.66 -3.81 -4.45
C LEU A 273 17.37 -4.28 -5.88
N HIS A 274 18.26 -5.11 -6.41
CA HIS A 274 18.16 -5.73 -7.72
C HIS A 274 17.69 -7.19 -7.59
N LEU A 275 16.65 -7.54 -8.36
CA LEU A 275 15.98 -8.85 -8.34
C LEU A 275 16.05 -9.58 -9.69
N ASP A 276 16.71 -9.01 -10.68
CA ASP A 276 16.89 -9.58 -12.03
C ASP A 276 17.62 -10.94 -12.03
N GLN A 277 18.43 -11.20 -11.01
CA GLN A 277 19.18 -12.45 -10.82
C GLN A 277 18.67 -13.31 -9.66
N ALA A 278 17.53 -12.93 -9.06
CA ALA A 278 16.95 -13.69 -7.97
C ALA A 278 16.52 -15.09 -8.45
N GLN A 279 16.81 -16.10 -7.64
CA GLN A 279 16.50 -17.49 -7.90
C GLN A 279 15.55 -18.03 -6.83
N TYR A 280 14.67 -18.93 -7.24
CA TYR A 280 13.59 -19.47 -6.42
C TYR A 280 13.49 -20.98 -6.60
N LYS A 281 13.40 -21.74 -5.49
CA LYS A 281 13.32 -23.20 -5.54
C LYS A 281 12.41 -23.75 -4.45
N VAL A 282 11.45 -24.58 -4.85
CA VAL A 282 10.61 -25.34 -3.90
C VAL A 282 11.46 -26.39 -3.20
N LEU A 283 11.31 -26.50 -1.88
CA LEU A 283 11.97 -27.50 -1.06
C LEU A 283 11.20 -28.83 -1.06
N LYS A 284 11.79 -29.85 -0.43
CA LYS A 284 11.28 -31.23 -0.45
C LYS A 284 9.89 -31.39 0.15
N ASP A 285 9.45 -30.47 1.01
CA ASP A 285 8.12 -30.49 1.62
C ASP A 285 7.00 -30.02 0.68
N GLY A 286 7.34 -29.49 -0.51
CA GLY A 286 6.37 -29.01 -1.49
C GLY A 286 5.62 -27.75 -1.09
N ARG A 287 6.00 -27.10 0.02
CA ARG A 287 5.34 -25.91 0.60
C ARG A 287 6.28 -24.73 0.74
N THR A 288 7.54 -24.98 0.98
CA THR A 288 8.54 -23.96 1.26
C THR A 288 9.31 -23.61 0.00
N THR A 289 9.52 -22.31 -0.24
CA THR A 289 10.35 -21.82 -1.35
C THR A 289 11.58 -21.12 -0.81
N ARG A 290 12.76 -21.55 -1.25
CA ARG A 290 14.05 -20.90 -1.02
C ARG A 290 14.28 -19.80 -2.03
N CYS A 291 14.81 -18.67 -1.58
CA CYS A 291 15.15 -17.49 -2.37
C CYS A 291 16.62 -17.08 -2.14
N TRP A 292 17.34 -16.75 -3.20
CA TRP A 292 18.73 -16.27 -3.15
C TRP A 292 19.11 -15.49 -4.42
N GLY A 293 20.32 -14.92 -4.48
CA GLY A 293 20.86 -14.29 -5.69
C GLY A 293 20.40 -12.84 -5.95
N SER A 294 19.69 -12.21 -5.01
CA SER A 294 19.44 -10.76 -5.08
C SER A 294 20.74 -9.98 -4.86
N ARG A 295 20.81 -8.75 -5.38
CA ARG A 295 21.96 -7.85 -5.20
C ARG A 295 21.50 -6.51 -4.65
N PHE A 296 22.30 -5.89 -3.79
CA PHE A 296 22.04 -4.53 -3.30
C PHE A 296 23.15 -3.62 -3.78
N VAL A 297 22.80 -2.54 -4.48
CA VAL A 297 23.74 -1.56 -5.01
C VAL A 297 23.58 -0.26 -4.21
N PRO A 298 24.55 0.11 -3.37
CA PRO A 298 24.48 1.36 -2.61
C PRO A 298 24.43 2.59 -3.53
N THR A 299 23.68 3.61 -3.11
CA THR A 299 23.74 4.92 -3.77
C THR A 299 24.96 5.71 -3.28
N PRO A 300 25.55 6.60 -4.11
CA PRO A 300 26.69 7.42 -3.68
C PRO A 300 26.37 8.34 -2.50
N THR A 301 25.12 8.82 -2.44
CA THR A 301 24.59 9.66 -1.37
C THR A 301 23.44 8.93 -0.69
N TYR A 302 23.37 9.00 0.64
CA TYR A 302 22.25 8.46 1.39
C TYR A 302 21.08 9.45 1.35
N GLN A 303 19.91 8.95 0.99
CA GLN A 303 18.68 9.73 0.91
C GLN A 303 17.56 9.04 1.67
N ILE A 304 16.72 9.84 2.31
CA ILE A 304 15.46 9.42 2.92
C ILE A 304 14.29 10.08 2.20
N LYS A 305 13.14 9.41 2.17
CA LYS A 305 11.94 9.98 1.55
C LYS A 305 11.12 10.72 2.58
N LEU A 306 10.86 12.01 2.33
CA LEU A 306 9.93 12.84 3.08
C LEU A 306 8.52 12.66 2.52
N GLU A 307 7.57 12.36 3.41
CA GLU A 307 6.13 12.34 3.13
C GLU A 307 5.46 13.38 4.03
N GLY A 308 4.70 14.30 3.45
CA GLY A 308 4.04 15.36 4.19
C GLY A 308 2.75 15.80 3.52
N VAL A 309 1.82 16.32 4.31
CA VAL A 309 0.46 16.60 3.86
C VAL A 309 -0.03 17.96 4.32
N SER A 310 -0.79 18.65 3.47
CA SER A 310 -1.38 19.95 3.77
C SER A 310 -2.90 19.88 3.66
N LEU A 311 -3.60 20.62 4.52
CA LEU A 311 -5.05 20.82 4.42
C LEU A 311 -5.38 21.63 3.17
N VAL A 312 -6.33 21.15 2.37
CA VAL A 312 -6.86 21.84 1.19
C VAL A 312 -8.16 22.58 1.53
N GLY A 313 -9.00 21.97 2.37
CA GLY A 313 -10.29 22.54 2.75
C GLY A 313 -11.23 21.48 3.31
N HIS A 314 -12.53 21.71 3.15
CA HIS A 314 -13.59 20.80 3.59
C HIS A 314 -14.42 20.34 2.40
N ARG A 315 -14.84 19.07 2.41
CA ARG A 315 -15.61 18.43 1.35
C ARG A 315 -17.05 18.20 1.75
N ALA A 316 -17.97 18.54 0.86
CA ALA A 316 -19.34 18.07 0.90
C ALA A 316 -19.64 17.30 -0.40
N ILE A 317 -20.48 16.28 -0.30
CA ILE A 317 -20.88 15.46 -1.45
C ILE A 317 -22.39 15.31 -1.55
N PHE A 318 -22.88 15.09 -2.75
CA PHE A 318 -24.22 14.54 -2.99
C PHE A 318 -24.15 13.45 -4.05
N ILE A 319 -25.08 12.49 -3.98
CA ILE A 319 -25.19 11.40 -4.95
C ILE A 319 -26.62 11.36 -5.46
N GLY A 320 -26.79 11.14 -6.77
CA GLY A 320 -28.08 10.84 -7.37
C GLY A 320 -27.95 10.38 -8.81
N GLY A 321 -29.06 10.16 -9.50
CA GLY A 321 -29.06 9.63 -10.87
C GLY A 321 -29.97 10.37 -11.83
N PHE A 322 -29.60 10.35 -13.11
CA PHE A 322 -30.43 10.76 -14.24
C PHE A 322 -30.82 9.54 -15.08
N ARG A 323 -32.08 9.52 -15.53
CA ARG A 323 -32.62 8.47 -16.39
C ARG A 323 -33.30 9.01 -17.66
N ASP A 324 -33.58 10.30 -17.72
CA ASP A 324 -34.21 10.90 -18.89
C ASP A 324 -33.23 10.95 -20.07
N PRO A 325 -33.52 10.29 -21.20
CA PRO A 325 -32.64 10.31 -22.37
C PRO A 325 -32.44 11.71 -22.95
N ILE A 326 -33.41 12.62 -22.82
CA ILE A 326 -33.30 14.01 -23.31
C ILE A 326 -32.22 14.76 -22.52
N LEU A 327 -32.16 14.56 -21.20
CA LEU A 327 -31.13 15.18 -20.37
C LEU A 327 -29.77 14.49 -20.60
N ILE A 328 -29.74 13.16 -20.63
CA ILE A 328 -28.50 12.40 -20.79
C ILE A 328 -27.78 12.76 -22.10
N SER A 329 -28.51 12.99 -23.21
CA SER A 329 -27.91 13.40 -24.48
C SER A 329 -27.24 14.78 -24.47
N GLN A 330 -27.48 15.58 -23.42
CA GLN A 330 -26.91 16.93 -23.23
C GLN A 330 -26.29 17.10 -21.84
N LEU A 331 -25.83 16.00 -21.23
CA LEU A 331 -25.41 15.96 -19.83
C LEU A 331 -24.27 16.95 -19.52
N ASP A 332 -23.29 17.09 -20.41
CA ASP A 332 -22.18 18.02 -20.20
C ASP A 332 -22.63 19.48 -20.20
N ASP A 333 -23.50 19.87 -21.14
CA ASP A 333 -24.11 21.20 -21.12
C ASP A 333 -24.91 21.43 -19.84
N PHE A 334 -25.70 20.43 -19.43
CA PHE A 334 -26.51 20.52 -18.23
C PHE A 334 -25.67 20.72 -16.96
N LEU A 335 -24.66 19.88 -16.74
CA LEU A 335 -23.83 19.94 -15.54
C LEU A 335 -22.84 21.12 -15.56
N GLU A 336 -22.08 21.28 -16.65
CA GLU A 336 -20.96 22.21 -16.72
C GLU A 336 -21.38 23.64 -17.11
N ASN A 337 -22.44 23.81 -17.92
CA ASN A 337 -22.87 25.13 -18.39
C ASN A 337 -24.13 25.66 -17.70
N ARG A 338 -25.02 24.80 -17.19
CA ARG A 338 -26.27 25.24 -16.53
C ARG A 338 -26.17 25.17 -15.02
N VAL A 339 -25.98 23.97 -14.46
CA VAL A 339 -25.88 23.76 -13.01
C VAL A 339 -24.71 24.57 -12.44
N ARG A 340 -23.50 24.35 -12.95
CA ARG A 340 -22.30 25.05 -12.45
C ARG A 340 -22.42 26.57 -12.56
N ASN A 341 -22.89 27.12 -13.67
CA ASN A 341 -23.00 28.57 -13.84
C ASN A 341 -24.10 29.19 -12.96
N TYR A 342 -25.23 28.51 -12.77
CA TYR A 342 -26.24 28.94 -11.82
C TYR A 342 -25.68 28.97 -10.38
N THR A 343 -24.97 27.91 -9.98
CA THR A 343 -24.31 27.86 -8.67
C THR A 343 -23.24 28.95 -8.54
N ARG A 344 -22.43 29.24 -9.56
CA ARG A 344 -21.49 30.37 -9.57
C ARG A 344 -22.18 31.74 -9.42
N GLY A 345 -23.39 31.89 -9.97
CA GLY A 345 -24.19 33.11 -9.79
C GLY A 345 -24.58 33.35 -8.33
N LEU A 346 -24.84 32.27 -7.57
CA LEU A 346 -25.13 32.32 -6.13
C LEU A 346 -23.88 32.38 -5.26
N PHE A 347 -22.78 31.78 -5.73
CA PHE A 347 -21.49 31.70 -5.04
C PHE A 347 -20.36 32.18 -5.98
N PRO A 348 -20.14 33.50 -6.09
CA PRO A 348 -19.19 34.06 -7.06
C PRO A 348 -17.74 33.61 -6.89
N GLU A 349 -17.36 33.06 -5.73
CA GLU A 349 -16.05 32.49 -5.45
C GLU A 349 -15.84 31.08 -6.05
N LEU A 350 -16.91 30.38 -6.42
CA LEU A 350 -16.84 29.02 -6.96
C LEU A 350 -16.02 28.98 -8.25
N ASP A 351 -15.05 28.08 -8.29
CA ASP A 351 -14.10 27.84 -9.40
C ASP A 351 -13.22 29.06 -9.77
N LYS A 352 -13.09 30.06 -8.88
CA LYS A 352 -12.09 31.14 -9.05
C LYS A 352 -10.70 30.74 -8.60
N SER A 353 -10.60 29.76 -7.71
CA SER A 353 -9.35 29.16 -7.28
C SER A 353 -9.57 27.68 -6.99
N ASP A 354 -8.46 27.00 -6.78
CA ASP A 354 -8.41 25.59 -6.39
C ASP A 354 -8.99 25.34 -4.98
N ASP A 355 -9.17 26.36 -4.16
CA ASP A 355 -9.67 26.20 -2.78
C ASP A 355 -11.19 26.13 -2.71
N CYS A 356 -11.90 26.50 -3.78
CA CYS A 356 -13.35 26.47 -3.86
C CYS A 356 -13.79 25.93 -5.23
N ARG A 357 -14.16 24.65 -5.31
CA ARG A 357 -14.48 23.99 -6.59
C ARG A 357 -15.63 22.99 -6.49
N LEU A 358 -16.34 22.83 -7.60
CA LEU A 358 -17.39 21.82 -7.80
C LEU A 358 -16.93 20.82 -8.86
N ILE A 359 -17.08 19.53 -8.61
CA ILE A 359 -16.68 18.47 -9.53
C ILE A 359 -17.85 17.48 -9.67
N PHE A 360 -18.14 17.07 -10.90
CA PHE A 360 -19.11 16.03 -11.17
C PHE A 360 -18.41 14.74 -11.61
N HIS A 361 -18.67 13.67 -10.86
CA HIS A 361 -18.23 12.32 -11.18
C HIS A 361 -19.41 11.55 -11.76
N VAL A 362 -19.34 11.18 -13.05
CA VAL A 362 -20.46 10.57 -13.78
C VAL A 362 -20.25 9.06 -13.96
N TYR A 363 -20.87 8.27 -13.09
CA TYR A 363 -20.96 6.81 -13.19
C TYR A 363 -21.89 6.41 -14.33
N GLY A 364 -21.55 5.33 -15.03
CA GLY A 364 -22.17 4.98 -16.31
C GLY A 364 -21.59 5.76 -17.51
N ARG A 365 -20.54 6.56 -17.29
CA ARG A 365 -19.79 7.24 -18.36
C ARG A 365 -18.28 7.08 -18.20
N ASN A 366 -17.67 7.77 -17.23
CA ASN A 366 -16.21 7.75 -17.03
C ASN A 366 -15.77 7.98 -15.57
N ALA A 367 -16.65 7.83 -14.57
CA ALA A 367 -16.32 8.10 -13.16
C ALA A 367 -15.17 7.26 -12.58
N ILE A 368 -14.73 6.18 -13.22
CA ILE A 368 -13.63 5.34 -12.74
C ILE A 368 -12.30 5.74 -13.39
N MET A 369 -12.23 5.70 -14.72
CA MET A 369 -11.00 5.94 -15.48
C MET A 369 -10.77 7.42 -15.83
N GLY A 370 -11.83 8.24 -15.79
CA GLY A 370 -11.71 9.68 -16.01
C GLY A 370 -11.19 9.99 -17.42
N PRO A 371 -10.11 10.76 -17.57
CA PRO A 371 -9.50 11.05 -18.87
C PRO A 371 -8.87 9.80 -19.51
N LEU A 372 -8.64 8.73 -18.74
CA LEU A 372 -8.11 7.48 -19.29
C LEU A 372 -9.17 6.63 -19.99
N GLU A 373 -10.46 6.98 -19.88
CA GLU A 373 -11.56 6.21 -20.45
C GLU A 373 -11.61 6.36 -21.98
N PRO A 374 -11.36 5.30 -22.76
CA PRO A 374 -11.46 5.37 -24.22
C PRO A 374 -12.92 5.38 -24.74
N ASN A 375 -13.91 4.96 -23.93
CA ASN A 375 -15.32 4.97 -24.31
C ASN A 375 -16.17 5.78 -23.31
N SER A 376 -16.41 7.05 -23.64
CA SER A 376 -17.15 7.98 -22.80
C SER A 376 -18.62 8.16 -23.19
N GLU A 377 -19.21 7.21 -23.93
CA GLU A 377 -20.64 7.24 -24.24
C GLU A 377 -21.47 6.99 -22.96
N PRO A 378 -22.41 7.88 -22.59
CA PRO A 378 -23.24 7.68 -21.41
C PRO A 378 -24.13 6.43 -21.52
N ALA A 379 -24.24 5.67 -20.43
CA ALA A 379 -25.23 4.61 -20.30
C ALA A 379 -26.67 5.18 -20.26
N HIS A 380 -27.66 4.31 -20.45
CA HIS A 380 -29.09 4.67 -20.40
C HIS A 380 -29.54 5.21 -19.03
N GLU A 381 -28.73 5.01 -18.00
CA GLU A 381 -28.86 5.59 -16.66
C GLU A 381 -27.48 6.00 -16.19
N VAL A 382 -27.36 7.21 -15.66
CA VAL A 382 -26.08 7.76 -15.18
C VAL A 382 -26.19 8.19 -13.72
N GLY A 383 -25.21 7.81 -12.92
CA GLY A 383 -25.07 8.28 -11.54
C GLY A 383 -24.15 9.50 -11.49
N VAL A 384 -24.51 10.51 -10.71
CA VAL A 384 -23.68 11.69 -10.47
C VAL A 384 -23.34 11.78 -8.99
N LEU A 385 -22.05 11.72 -8.70
CA LEU A 385 -21.48 12.16 -7.43
C LEU A 385 -20.97 13.59 -7.64
N GLY A 386 -21.67 14.57 -7.03
CA GLY A 386 -21.20 15.93 -6.93
C GLY A 386 -20.26 16.06 -5.75
N GLU A 387 -19.04 16.53 -5.99
CA GLU A 387 -18.02 16.80 -4.97
C GLU A 387 -17.78 18.31 -4.92
N VAL A 388 -17.95 18.91 -3.75
CA VAL A 388 -17.62 20.31 -3.49
C VAL A 388 -16.51 20.36 -2.47
N VAL A 389 -15.48 21.16 -2.75
CA VAL A 389 -14.44 21.54 -1.78
C VAL A 389 -14.48 23.04 -1.59
N ALA A 390 -14.41 23.50 -0.34
CA ALA A 390 -14.38 24.92 0.01
C ALA A 390 -13.54 25.16 1.29
N PRO A 391 -13.15 26.41 1.61
CA PRO A 391 -12.34 26.71 2.80
C PRO A 391 -13.01 26.36 4.13
N THR A 392 -14.34 26.24 4.18
CA THR A 392 -15.10 25.86 5.39
C THR A 392 -16.17 24.82 5.08
N ALA A 393 -16.47 23.94 6.05
CA ALA A 393 -17.51 22.92 5.90
C ALA A 393 -18.89 23.53 5.61
N ALA A 394 -19.24 24.64 6.25
CA ALA A 394 -20.49 25.34 6.02
C ALA A 394 -20.61 25.87 4.57
N LYS A 395 -19.52 26.43 4.01
CA LYS A 395 -19.50 26.90 2.63
C LYS A 395 -19.58 25.73 1.65
N ALA A 396 -18.83 24.65 1.88
CA ALA A 396 -18.88 23.45 1.05
C ALA A 396 -20.30 22.88 1.01
N MET A 397 -20.96 22.77 2.16
CA MET A 397 -22.34 22.31 2.27
C MET A 397 -23.34 23.21 1.54
N ALA A 398 -23.21 24.54 1.68
CA ALA A 398 -24.10 25.50 1.02
C ALA A 398 -24.02 25.42 -0.52
N ILE A 399 -22.80 25.35 -1.06
CA ILE A 399 -22.57 25.18 -2.50
C ILE A 399 -23.08 23.81 -2.97
N CYS A 400 -22.78 22.75 -2.21
CA CYS A 400 -23.23 21.37 -2.50
C CYS A 400 -24.75 21.26 -2.57
N ASN A 401 -25.46 21.87 -1.63
CA ASN A 401 -26.92 21.93 -1.62
C ASN A 401 -27.46 22.66 -2.85
N SER A 402 -26.91 23.83 -3.17
CA SER A 402 -27.33 24.60 -4.35
C SER A 402 -27.11 23.83 -5.66
N ALA A 403 -25.95 23.20 -5.82
CA ALA A 403 -25.63 22.39 -7.00
C ALA A 403 -26.60 21.21 -7.14
N ARG A 404 -26.89 20.48 -6.05
CA ARG A 404 -27.86 19.37 -6.08
C ARG A 404 -29.28 19.85 -6.40
N VAL A 405 -29.76 20.93 -5.78
CA VAL A 405 -31.08 21.50 -6.08
C VAL A 405 -31.17 21.89 -7.56
N SER A 406 -30.09 22.43 -8.10
CA SER A 406 -29.99 22.80 -9.51
C SER A 406 -30.05 21.57 -10.43
N CYS A 407 -29.37 20.47 -10.08
CA CYS A 407 -29.50 19.19 -10.80
C CYS A 407 -30.94 18.69 -10.85
N LEU A 408 -31.72 18.93 -9.79
CA LEU A 408 -33.11 18.49 -9.70
C LEU A 408 -34.06 19.36 -10.53
N HIS A 409 -33.91 20.70 -10.51
CA HIS A 409 -34.95 21.63 -10.97
C HIS A 409 -34.59 22.49 -12.20
N LEU A 410 -33.33 22.55 -12.64
CA LEU A 410 -32.99 23.45 -13.75
C LEU A 410 -33.59 23.00 -15.07
N TYR A 411 -33.96 24.00 -15.88
CA TYR A 411 -34.43 23.82 -17.24
C TYR A 411 -33.32 23.31 -18.17
N TYR A 412 -33.69 22.39 -19.05
CA TYR A 412 -32.92 21.99 -20.22
C TYR A 412 -33.84 21.91 -21.46
N PRO A 413 -33.31 22.20 -22.67
CA PRO A 413 -34.06 22.07 -23.91
C PRO A 413 -34.75 20.71 -24.05
N GLY A 414 -36.06 20.75 -24.33
CA GLY A 414 -36.88 19.55 -24.53
C GLY A 414 -37.40 18.89 -23.25
N ILE A 415 -37.19 19.47 -22.07
CA ILE A 415 -37.71 18.94 -20.79
C ILE A 415 -39.22 18.67 -20.84
N LEU A 416 -39.61 17.44 -20.47
CA LEU A 416 -41.02 17.05 -20.29
C LEU A 416 -41.36 16.82 -18.82
N ALA A 417 -40.40 16.35 -18.01
CA ALA A 417 -40.56 16.12 -16.58
C ALA A 417 -40.35 17.42 -15.79
N THR A 418 -41.43 18.13 -15.48
CA THR A 418 -41.37 19.47 -14.84
C THR A 418 -41.26 19.44 -13.31
N THR A 419 -41.49 18.30 -12.66
CA THR A 419 -41.38 18.14 -11.20
C THR A 419 -39.97 17.81 -10.71
N GLY A 420 -39.02 17.69 -11.64
CA GLY A 420 -37.61 17.41 -11.39
C GLY A 420 -37.15 16.06 -11.92
N ASN A 421 -35.85 15.95 -12.20
CA ASN A 421 -35.28 14.83 -12.96
C ASN A 421 -34.04 14.17 -12.33
N PHE A 422 -33.81 14.39 -11.03
CA PHE A 422 -32.65 13.88 -10.32
C PHE A 422 -33.07 12.98 -9.15
N ALA A 423 -32.75 11.69 -9.24
CA ALA A 423 -33.12 10.70 -8.22
C ALA A 423 -32.07 10.65 -7.11
N SER A 424 -32.40 11.15 -5.91
CA SER A 424 -31.52 11.12 -4.73
C SER A 424 -31.82 9.89 -3.85
N PRO A 425 -30.85 9.00 -3.58
CA PRO A 425 -31.09 7.75 -2.85
C PRO A 425 -31.00 7.86 -1.32
N LEU A 426 -30.53 8.99 -0.78
CA LEU A 426 -30.25 9.17 0.65
C LEU A 426 -31.00 10.36 1.23
N SER A 427 -31.27 10.34 2.54
CA SER A 427 -31.73 11.47 3.34
C SER A 427 -30.88 11.54 4.62
N PRO A 428 -30.13 12.63 4.87
CA PRO A 428 -30.06 13.86 4.07
C PRO A 428 -29.45 13.64 2.68
N HIS A 429 -29.79 14.51 1.73
CA HIS A 429 -29.37 14.37 0.33
C HIS A 429 -27.91 14.75 0.10
N GLU A 430 -27.36 15.64 0.94
CA GLU A 430 -25.96 16.05 0.98
C GLU A 430 -25.28 15.53 2.26
N GLN A 431 -23.98 15.22 2.16
CA GLN A 431 -23.19 14.68 3.26
C GLN A 431 -21.92 15.51 3.45
N ASP A 432 -21.57 15.77 4.71
CA ASP A 432 -20.24 16.28 5.07
C ASP A 432 -19.24 15.12 4.97
N ALA A 433 -18.29 15.25 4.05
CA ALA A 433 -17.23 14.27 3.81
C ALA A 433 -15.91 14.64 4.52
N GLY A 434 -15.92 15.69 5.34
CA GLY A 434 -14.81 16.06 6.22
C GLY A 434 -13.71 16.87 5.55
N ALA A 435 -12.58 17.00 6.25
CA ALA A 435 -11.40 17.70 5.76
C ALA A 435 -10.72 16.95 4.61
N VAL A 436 -10.21 17.68 3.64
CA VAL A 436 -9.47 17.15 2.49
C VAL A 436 -8.02 17.58 2.56
N PHE A 437 -7.13 16.65 2.27
CA PHE A 437 -5.68 16.86 2.30
C PHE A 437 -5.08 16.56 0.94
N LYS A 438 -3.90 17.11 0.70
CA LYS A 438 -3.02 16.73 -0.42
C LYS A 438 -1.65 16.34 0.13
N PHE A 439 -0.92 15.50 -0.60
CA PHE A 439 0.52 15.35 -0.37
C PHE A 439 1.21 16.67 -0.78
N SER A 440 1.87 17.32 0.17
CA SER A 440 2.69 18.51 -0.05
C SER A 440 4.18 18.18 -0.11
N LEU A 441 4.59 17.07 0.52
CA LEU A 441 5.94 16.53 0.39
C LEU A 441 5.87 15.08 -0.09
N TYR A 442 6.61 14.80 -1.15
CA TYR A 442 6.94 13.45 -1.62
C TYR A 442 8.32 13.50 -2.28
N HIS A 443 9.34 13.76 -1.47
CA HIS A 443 10.68 14.19 -1.93
C HIS A 443 11.77 13.36 -1.27
N LEU A 444 12.92 13.24 -1.93
CA LEU A 444 14.14 12.66 -1.37
C LEU A 444 14.99 13.76 -0.77
N MET A 445 15.42 13.59 0.48
CA MET A 445 16.32 14.49 1.19
C MET A 445 17.64 13.79 1.49
N GLU A 446 18.75 14.43 1.12
CA GLU A 446 20.10 13.92 1.41
C GLU A 446 20.47 14.11 2.88
N ILE A 447 20.97 13.03 3.49
CA ILE A 447 21.44 13.02 4.87
C ILE A 447 22.83 12.40 4.95
N ASP A 448 23.62 12.87 5.90
CA ASP A 448 25.01 12.46 6.09
C ASP A 448 25.12 11.30 7.09
N ASP A 449 24.23 11.25 8.09
CA ASP A 449 24.13 10.18 9.09
C ASP A 449 22.71 9.58 9.07
N PRO A 450 22.53 8.30 8.67
CA PRO A 450 21.22 7.65 8.68
C PRO A 450 20.68 7.35 10.08
N THR A 451 21.45 7.66 11.14
CA THR A 451 21.07 7.52 12.55
C THR A 451 20.99 8.84 13.30
N ASP A 452 20.92 9.97 12.56
CA ASP A 452 20.85 11.31 13.11
C ASP A 452 19.68 11.44 14.12
N PRO A 453 19.95 11.72 15.40
CA PRO A 453 18.91 11.78 16.44
C PRO A 453 17.96 12.97 16.29
N THR A 454 18.28 13.95 15.44
CA THR A 454 17.38 15.05 15.09
C THR A 454 16.28 14.64 14.12
N ILE A 455 16.48 13.53 13.39
CA ILE A 455 15.57 12.97 12.40
C ILE A 455 14.92 11.68 12.94
N PHE A 456 15.73 10.79 13.52
CA PHE A 456 15.32 9.48 14.02
C PHE A 456 15.68 9.31 15.51
N PRO A 457 15.07 10.09 16.42
CA PRO A 457 15.38 10.00 17.84
C PRO A 457 15.01 8.62 18.40
N ILE A 458 15.97 7.98 19.06
CA ILE A 458 15.78 6.72 19.78
C ILE A 458 15.58 7.01 21.27
N LYS A 459 14.53 6.44 21.86
CA LYS A 459 14.27 6.53 23.31
C LYS A 459 13.97 5.14 23.85
N SER A 460 14.54 4.79 25.00
CA SER A 460 14.24 3.52 25.66
C SER A 460 13.59 3.72 27.02
N SER A 461 12.76 2.76 27.41
CA SER A 461 12.11 2.70 28.71
C SER A 461 11.90 1.25 29.13
N THR A 462 11.60 1.03 30.41
CA THR A 462 11.12 -0.26 30.90
C THR A 462 9.62 -0.17 31.10
N ALA A 463 8.88 -1.10 30.51
CA ALA A 463 7.44 -1.23 30.68
C ALA A 463 7.12 -2.40 31.63
N GLY A 464 6.16 -2.19 32.53
CA GLY A 464 5.74 -3.18 33.53
C GLY A 464 6.72 -3.40 34.67
N ALA A 465 6.23 -4.08 35.72
CA ALA A 465 6.99 -4.41 36.94
C ALA A 465 7.06 -5.93 37.21
N GLY A 466 6.62 -6.73 36.24
CA GLY A 466 6.49 -8.18 36.35
C GLY A 466 7.80 -8.96 36.33
N THR A 467 7.68 -10.28 36.35
CA THR A 467 8.79 -11.23 36.22
C THR A 467 8.71 -11.95 34.88
N PHE A 468 9.86 -12.38 34.36
CA PHE A 468 9.94 -13.10 33.09
C PHE A 468 9.22 -14.44 33.22
N VAL A 469 8.23 -14.71 32.36
CA VAL A 469 7.44 -15.94 32.38
C VAL A 469 7.94 -16.83 31.25
N ASN A 470 8.87 -17.75 31.52
CA ASN A 470 9.31 -18.71 30.50
C ASN A 470 8.47 -19.99 30.56
N ASP A 471 7.57 -20.17 29.59
CA ASP A 471 6.87 -21.45 29.38
C ASP A 471 6.96 -21.83 27.90
N GLU A 472 7.91 -22.72 27.60
CA GLU A 472 8.15 -23.22 26.26
C GLU A 472 6.95 -23.96 25.64
N ASN A 473 5.94 -24.34 26.43
CA ASN A 473 4.75 -25.05 25.96
C ASN A 473 3.50 -24.19 25.88
N PHE A 474 3.57 -22.90 26.25
CA PHE A 474 2.41 -22.02 26.36
C PHE A 474 1.52 -22.00 25.09
N GLY A 475 2.12 -22.07 23.91
CA GLY A 475 1.42 -22.02 22.61
C GLY A 475 0.54 -23.24 22.33
N LYS A 476 0.83 -24.40 22.93
CA LYS A 476 0.13 -25.68 22.64
C LYS A 476 -1.36 -25.63 22.92
N GLN A 477 -1.80 -24.75 23.83
CA GLN A 477 -3.22 -24.62 24.17
C GLN A 477 -4.07 -23.94 23.08
N PHE A 478 -3.43 -23.30 22.09
CA PHE A 478 -4.13 -22.49 21.08
C PHE A 478 -4.27 -23.18 19.72
N PHE A 479 -3.70 -24.37 19.54
CA PHE A 479 -3.78 -25.09 18.28
C PHE A 479 -3.81 -26.61 18.50
N ASN A 480 -4.43 -27.33 17.56
CA ASN A 480 -4.35 -28.78 17.52
C ASN A 480 -3.36 -29.21 16.42
N LEU A 481 -2.21 -29.76 16.82
CA LEU A 481 -1.14 -30.14 15.89
C LEU A 481 -1.63 -31.10 14.78
N ASP A 482 -2.58 -31.99 15.06
CA ASP A 482 -3.13 -32.90 14.07
C ASP A 482 -3.81 -32.17 12.90
N ASN A 483 -4.40 -31.01 13.15
CA ASN A 483 -5.02 -30.18 12.11
C ASN A 483 -3.97 -29.62 11.13
N PHE A 484 -2.72 -29.46 11.56
CA PHE A 484 -1.64 -28.94 10.72
C PHE A 484 -0.88 -30.05 10.00
N LEU A 485 -0.77 -31.23 10.62
CA LEU A 485 -0.02 -32.37 10.05
C LEU A 485 -0.83 -33.21 9.05
N LYS A 486 -2.15 -33.27 9.17
CA LYS A 486 -3.02 -34.12 8.32
C LYS A 486 -3.54 -33.41 7.08
N ILE A 487 -3.39 -32.09 6.99
CA ILE A 487 -3.87 -31.30 5.86
C ILE A 487 -2.77 -31.21 4.81
N SER A 488 -3.10 -31.61 3.58
CA SER A 488 -2.23 -31.41 2.42
C SER A 488 -2.51 -30.05 1.78
N PRO A 489 -1.50 -29.40 1.17
CA PRO A 489 -1.71 -28.12 0.51
C PRO A 489 -2.62 -28.26 -0.72
N GLU A 490 -3.40 -27.23 -1.02
CA GLU A 490 -4.29 -27.23 -2.18
C GLU A 490 -3.52 -27.43 -3.49
N GLU A 491 -4.12 -28.16 -4.43
CA GLU A 491 -3.55 -28.35 -5.76
C GLU A 491 -3.48 -27.04 -6.54
N ILE A 492 -2.35 -26.80 -7.19
CA ILE A 492 -2.19 -25.66 -8.09
C ILE A 492 -2.95 -25.98 -9.38
N LYS A 493 -3.98 -25.19 -9.67
CA LYS A 493 -4.72 -25.29 -10.93
C LYS A 493 -4.09 -24.36 -11.96
N THR A 494 -3.69 -24.92 -13.10
CA THR A 494 -3.26 -24.15 -14.27
C THR A 494 -4.46 -23.87 -15.17
N LYS A 495 -4.49 -22.66 -15.74
CA LYS A 495 -5.54 -22.22 -16.66
C LYS A 495 -5.44 -22.97 -17.99
N SER A 496 -6.57 -23.49 -18.46
CA SER A 496 -6.69 -23.99 -19.82
C SER A 496 -6.80 -22.82 -20.80
N VAL A 497 -5.90 -22.77 -21.78
CA VAL A 497 -5.79 -21.64 -22.73
C VAL A 497 -6.07 -22.13 -24.16
N PRO A 498 -6.94 -21.43 -24.94
CA PRO A 498 -7.21 -21.78 -26.34
C PRO A 498 -5.98 -21.68 -27.24
N THR A 499 -5.81 -22.57 -28.21
CA THR A 499 -4.70 -22.53 -29.18
C THR A 499 -4.90 -21.55 -30.33
N GLY A 500 -6.16 -21.28 -30.71
CA GLY A 500 -6.55 -20.28 -31.72
C GLY A 500 -6.47 -18.83 -31.20
N PRO A 501 -6.87 -17.84 -32.01
CA PRO A 501 -6.96 -16.45 -31.57
C PRO A 501 -7.79 -16.30 -30.30
N ALA A 502 -7.31 -15.49 -29.36
CA ALA A 502 -7.91 -15.35 -28.04
C ALA A 502 -7.77 -13.90 -27.55
N THR A 503 -8.37 -13.57 -26.40
CA THR A 503 -8.14 -12.29 -25.71
C THR A 503 -7.19 -12.46 -24.54
N MET A 504 -6.63 -11.37 -24.02
CA MET A 504 -5.76 -11.40 -22.84
C MET A 504 -6.45 -12.07 -21.65
N ARG A 505 -7.75 -11.83 -21.45
CA ARG A 505 -8.53 -12.48 -20.37
C ARG A 505 -8.54 -14.01 -20.49
N ASP A 506 -8.40 -14.55 -21.70
CA ASP A 506 -8.45 -15.99 -21.95
C ASP A 506 -7.08 -16.64 -21.73
N VAL A 507 -5.99 -15.87 -21.85
CA VAL A 507 -4.60 -16.35 -21.78
C VAL A 507 -3.96 -16.10 -20.41
N ALA A 508 -4.17 -14.92 -19.81
CA ALA A 508 -3.56 -14.54 -18.55
C ALA A 508 -4.22 -15.23 -17.34
N SER A 509 -3.44 -15.58 -16.31
CA SER A 509 -3.96 -16.07 -15.04
C SER A 509 -4.36 -14.94 -14.10
N VAL A 510 -3.64 -13.81 -14.18
CA VAL A 510 -3.94 -12.58 -13.42
C VAL A 510 -3.81 -11.38 -14.36
N VAL A 511 -4.78 -10.47 -14.29
CA VAL A 511 -4.69 -9.12 -14.85
C VAL A 511 -5.16 -8.17 -13.76
N ARG A 512 -4.29 -7.27 -13.32
CA ARG A 512 -4.60 -6.36 -12.21
C ARG A 512 -4.00 -4.99 -12.42
N SER A 513 -4.56 -4.03 -11.71
CA SER A 513 -4.01 -2.69 -11.56
C SER A 513 -3.95 -2.33 -10.08
N LYS A 514 -2.98 -1.49 -9.71
CA LYS A 514 -2.80 -1.00 -8.35
C LYS A 514 -2.00 0.31 -8.39
N ASN A 515 -1.86 0.97 -7.26
CA ASN A 515 -0.97 2.11 -7.12
C ASN A 515 0.50 1.67 -7.06
N SER A 516 1.41 2.55 -7.47
CA SER A 516 2.84 2.48 -7.18
C SER A 516 3.25 3.80 -6.51
N GLY A 517 2.98 3.92 -5.22
CA GLY A 517 2.97 5.21 -4.54
C GLY A 517 1.84 6.15 -5.01
N PRO A 518 1.81 7.40 -4.53
CA PRO A 518 0.68 8.30 -4.73
C PRO A 518 0.51 8.88 -6.14
N PHE A 519 1.52 8.75 -7.00
CA PHE A 519 1.59 9.48 -8.28
C PHE A 519 1.69 8.56 -9.51
N GLU A 520 1.72 7.24 -9.32
CA GLU A 520 1.81 6.27 -10.39
C GLU A 520 0.71 5.19 -10.29
N LEU A 521 0.28 4.70 -11.45
CA LEU A 521 -0.59 3.53 -11.61
C LEU A 521 0.22 2.42 -12.25
N THR A 522 0.06 1.21 -11.75
CA THR A 522 0.77 0.05 -12.27
C THR A 522 -0.17 -1.07 -12.66
N PHE A 523 0.21 -1.80 -13.70
CA PHE A 523 -0.54 -2.87 -14.34
C PHE A 523 0.34 -4.11 -14.41
N ASP A 524 -0.21 -5.22 -13.95
CA ASP A 524 0.47 -6.51 -14.00
C ASP A 524 -0.39 -7.50 -14.80
N ILE A 525 0.23 -8.18 -15.75
CA ILE A 525 -0.32 -9.36 -16.41
C ILE A 525 0.60 -10.53 -16.05
N MET A 526 0.04 -11.59 -15.48
CA MET A 526 0.80 -12.78 -15.07
C MET A 526 0.25 -14.02 -15.76
N PHE A 527 1.12 -15.00 -15.95
CA PHE A 527 0.81 -16.29 -16.56
C PHE A 527 1.27 -17.41 -15.63
N ASP A 528 0.53 -18.52 -15.62
CA ASP A 528 0.80 -19.71 -14.81
C ASP A 528 1.54 -20.83 -15.57
N ASP A 529 1.85 -20.59 -16.85
CA ASP A 529 2.62 -21.49 -17.72
C ASP A 529 3.52 -20.68 -18.67
N GLU A 530 4.76 -21.16 -18.82
CA GLU A 530 5.79 -20.53 -19.66
C GLU A 530 5.35 -20.39 -21.13
N LYS A 531 4.62 -21.37 -21.68
CA LYS A 531 4.20 -21.33 -23.09
C LYS A 531 3.20 -20.22 -23.34
N HIS A 532 2.29 -19.97 -22.39
CA HIS A 532 1.31 -18.89 -22.49
C HIS A 532 1.99 -17.52 -22.40
N TYR A 533 2.93 -17.38 -21.46
CA TYR A 533 3.78 -16.20 -21.33
C TYR A 533 4.56 -15.91 -22.63
N GLN A 534 5.28 -16.91 -23.16
CA GLN A 534 6.07 -16.77 -24.38
C GLN A 534 5.22 -16.45 -25.60
N ARG A 535 4.00 -17.00 -25.70
CA ARG A 535 3.05 -16.66 -26.76
C ARG A 535 2.75 -15.16 -26.77
N VAL A 536 2.39 -14.58 -25.62
CA VAL A 536 2.09 -13.14 -25.52
C VAL A 536 3.34 -12.30 -25.75
N LYS A 537 4.48 -12.69 -25.16
CA LYS A 537 5.75 -11.98 -25.29
C LYS A 537 6.22 -11.89 -26.74
N ARG A 538 6.12 -12.99 -27.51
CA ARG A 538 6.50 -13.02 -28.94
C ARG A 538 5.52 -12.29 -29.84
N ALA A 539 4.22 -12.33 -29.50
CA ALA A 539 3.20 -11.61 -30.25
C ALA A 539 3.37 -10.08 -30.17
N ASN A 540 4.11 -9.58 -29.18
CA ASN A 540 4.44 -8.16 -29.00
C ASN A 540 3.20 -7.24 -29.07
N VAL A 541 2.11 -7.65 -28.42
CA VAL A 541 0.82 -6.92 -28.43
C VAL A 541 0.72 -5.86 -27.35
N LEU A 542 1.63 -5.87 -26.37
CA LEU A 542 1.66 -4.97 -25.21
C LEU A 542 2.68 -3.82 -25.37
N THR A 543 2.68 -3.17 -26.54
CA THR A 543 3.60 -2.06 -26.86
C THR A 543 3.13 -0.74 -26.24
N ASN A 544 4.02 0.27 -26.21
CA ASN A 544 3.64 1.64 -25.81
C ASN A 544 2.48 2.19 -26.66
N GLU A 545 2.44 1.90 -27.97
CA GLU A 545 1.31 2.31 -28.83
C GLU A 545 -0.01 1.70 -28.38
N THR A 546 -0.01 0.41 -28.00
CA THR A 546 -1.20 -0.24 -27.45
C THR A 546 -1.64 0.45 -26.16
N ILE A 547 -0.72 0.73 -25.24
CA ILE A 547 -1.04 1.36 -23.94
C ILE A 547 -1.56 2.79 -24.13
N LYS A 548 -0.92 3.60 -24.98
CA LYS A 548 -1.39 4.96 -25.30
C LYS A 548 -2.82 4.96 -25.81
N LYS A 549 -3.16 4.02 -26.71
CA LYS A 549 -4.52 3.88 -27.23
C LYS A 549 -5.53 3.45 -26.17
N LEU A 550 -5.17 2.46 -25.34
CA LEU A 550 -6.08 1.92 -24.31
C LEU A 550 -6.38 2.91 -23.19
N TYR A 551 -5.44 3.82 -22.89
CA TYR A 551 -5.53 4.73 -21.74
C TYR A 551 -5.53 6.22 -22.11
N GLN A 552 -5.56 6.59 -23.39
CA GLN A 552 -5.58 7.99 -23.84
C GLN A 552 -4.40 8.83 -23.30
N ILE A 553 -3.20 8.24 -23.24
CA ILE A 553 -1.98 8.88 -22.71
C ILE A 553 -0.90 9.10 -23.77
N ARG A 554 0.16 9.82 -23.40
CA ARG A 554 1.33 10.11 -24.25
C ARG A 554 2.55 9.27 -23.80
N ASP A 555 3.60 9.25 -24.62
CA ASP A 555 4.81 8.47 -24.30
C ASP A 555 5.47 8.91 -22.99
N GLU A 556 5.46 10.20 -22.68
CA GLU A 556 6.02 10.76 -21.43
C GLU A 556 5.27 10.32 -20.17
N ASP A 557 4.04 9.82 -20.32
CA ASP A 557 3.22 9.31 -19.23
C ASP A 557 3.55 7.83 -18.91
N ILE A 558 4.22 7.10 -19.81
CA ILE A 558 4.65 5.71 -19.59
C ILE A 558 6.01 5.71 -18.89
N VAL A 559 6.03 5.28 -17.62
CA VAL A 559 7.24 5.23 -16.78
C VAL A 559 8.05 3.95 -17.05
N VAL A 560 7.36 2.81 -17.14
CA VAL A 560 7.94 1.49 -17.42
C VAL A 560 6.95 0.70 -18.27
N ASN A 561 7.44 -0.04 -19.25
CA ASN A 561 6.71 -1.09 -19.96
C ASN A 561 7.68 -2.22 -20.28
N MET A 562 7.58 -3.35 -19.59
CA MET A 562 8.55 -4.43 -19.70
C MET A 562 7.98 -5.81 -19.36
N TYR A 563 8.64 -6.83 -19.87
CA TYR A 563 8.46 -8.21 -19.43
C TYR A 563 9.40 -8.50 -18.26
N PHE A 564 8.93 -9.33 -17.32
CA PHE A 564 9.69 -9.80 -16.16
C PHE A 564 9.61 -11.32 -16.07
N ASP A 565 10.62 -11.97 -16.65
CA ASP A 565 10.74 -13.40 -16.84
C ASP A 565 10.69 -14.21 -15.53
N PRO A 566 11.34 -13.78 -14.41
CA PRO A 566 11.30 -14.55 -13.16
C PRO A 566 9.89 -14.83 -12.63
N ALA A 567 8.91 -13.97 -12.96
CA ALA A 567 7.53 -14.10 -12.53
C ALA A 567 6.55 -14.42 -13.67
N LEU A 568 7.05 -14.79 -14.86
CA LEU A 568 6.22 -14.97 -16.07
C LEU A 568 5.21 -13.84 -16.23
N ALA A 569 5.70 -12.60 -16.18
CA ALA A 569 4.83 -11.44 -16.08
C ALA A 569 5.20 -10.32 -17.05
N TRP A 570 4.25 -9.44 -17.27
CA TRP A 570 4.41 -8.16 -17.92
C TRP A 570 4.00 -7.06 -16.94
N LYS A 571 4.76 -5.97 -16.92
CA LYS A 571 4.61 -4.81 -16.06
C LYS A 571 4.51 -3.55 -16.91
N CYS A 572 3.50 -2.73 -16.64
CA CYS A 572 3.47 -1.35 -17.10
C CYS A 572 3.17 -0.42 -15.95
N THR A 573 3.88 0.69 -15.87
CA THR A 573 3.61 1.76 -14.90
C THR A 573 3.47 3.07 -15.65
N ILE A 574 2.39 3.80 -15.36
CA ILE A 574 2.06 5.09 -15.96
C ILE A 574 1.93 6.15 -14.88
N ARG A 575 2.10 7.42 -15.25
CA ARG A 575 1.74 8.56 -14.39
C ARG A 575 0.24 8.59 -14.17
N ARG A 576 -0.18 8.92 -12.95
CA ARG A 576 -1.59 9.13 -12.65
C ARG A 576 -2.08 10.45 -13.24
N PRO A 577 -3.34 10.51 -13.73
CA PRO A 577 -3.97 11.79 -14.04
C PRO A 577 -4.16 12.68 -12.80
N TRP A 578 -4.33 12.05 -11.63
CA TRP A 578 -4.49 12.72 -10.35
C TRP A 578 -3.63 12.07 -9.27
N ALA A 579 -3.08 12.90 -8.38
CA ALA A 579 -2.46 12.40 -7.17
C ALA A 579 -3.48 11.63 -6.33
N GLN A 580 -3.05 10.52 -5.75
CA GLN A 580 -3.88 9.65 -4.92
C GLN A 580 -4.57 10.42 -3.79
N GLY A 581 -5.89 10.27 -3.67
CA GLY A 581 -6.70 10.91 -2.62
C GLY A 581 -6.83 12.43 -2.75
N SER A 582 -6.38 13.03 -3.85
CA SER A 582 -6.57 14.46 -4.13
C SER A 582 -8.02 14.81 -4.50
N VAL A 583 -8.33 16.10 -4.58
CA VAL A 583 -9.66 16.59 -4.97
C VAL A 583 -9.98 16.16 -6.40
N GLY A 584 -11.15 15.56 -6.64
CA GLY A 584 -11.55 15.07 -7.96
C GLY A 584 -10.97 13.71 -8.36
N GLU A 585 -10.20 13.07 -7.49
CA GLU A 585 -9.66 11.73 -7.74
C GLU A 585 -10.77 10.66 -7.74
N ARG A 586 -10.62 9.65 -8.61
CA ARG A 586 -11.69 8.71 -8.97
C ARG A 586 -11.49 7.28 -8.49
N ASP A 587 -10.26 6.86 -8.26
CA ASP A 587 -9.91 5.49 -7.84
C ASP A 587 -8.65 5.51 -6.96
N THR A 588 -8.84 5.80 -5.67
CA THR A 588 -7.77 5.95 -4.68
C THR A 588 -6.85 4.74 -4.57
N LEU A 589 -7.31 3.56 -4.96
CA LEU A 589 -6.52 2.32 -4.90
C LEU A 589 -6.00 1.89 -6.28
N GLY A 590 -6.47 2.49 -7.37
CA GLY A 590 -6.08 2.15 -8.74
C GLY A 590 -6.52 0.75 -9.16
N THR A 591 -7.53 0.17 -8.52
CA THR A 591 -7.82 -1.28 -8.63
C THR A 591 -8.67 -1.66 -9.84
N ALA A 592 -9.36 -0.70 -10.45
CA ALA A 592 -10.27 -0.96 -11.57
C ALA A 592 -9.68 -0.62 -12.95
N GLN A 593 -8.47 -0.05 -12.98
CA GLN A 593 -7.84 0.46 -14.21
C GLN A 593 -7.37 -0.64 -15.18
N HIS A 594 -7.33 -1.90 -14.77
CA HIS A 594 -6.84 -3.01 -15.59
C HIS A 594 -7.81 -3.48 -16.68
N ALA A 595 -9.09 -3.10 -16.61
CA ALA A 595 -10.13 -3.64 -17.48
C ALA A 595 -9.86 -3.52 -19.00
N PRO A 596 -9.32 -2.40 -19.54
CA PRO A 596 -9.01 -2.29 -20.97
C PRO A 596 -8.07 -3.39 -21.48
N LEU A 597 -7.13 -3.83 -20.65
CA LEU A 597 -6.14 -4.87 -21.01
C LEU A 597 -6.79 -6.23 -21.30
N LEU A 598 -7.95 -6.52 -20.69
CA LEU A 598 -8.64 -7.81 -20.82
C LEU A 598 -9.02 -8.13 -22.26
N SER A 599 -9.30 -7.09 -23.06
CA SER A 599 -9.78 -7.21 -24.44
C SER A 599 -8.67 -7.26 -25.50
N VAL A 600 -7.39 -7.10 -25.10
CA VAL A 600 -6.26 -7.13 -26.02
C VAL A 600 -6.23 -8.47 -26.76
N ALA A 601 -6.22 -8.42 -28.08
CA ALA A 601 -6.19 -9.61 -28.93
C ALA A 601 -4.82 -10.28 -28.87
N VAL A 602 -4.82 -11.60 -28.72
CA VAL A 602 -3.63 -12.46 -28.73
C VAL A 602 -3.73 -13.42 -29.92
N PRO A 603 -2.79 -13.38 -30.88
CA PRO A 603 -2.76 -14.28 -32.04
C PRO A 603 -2.70 -15.75 -31.66
N ALA A 604 -3.05 -16.65 -32.58
CA ALA A 604 -2.94 -18.10 -32.40
C ALA A 604 -1.49 -18.53 -32.10
N VAL A 605 -1.32 -19.71 -31.50
CA VAL A 605 0.01 -20.27 -31.24
C VAL A 605 0.75 -20.50 -32.57
N GLY A 606 1.93 -19.88 -32.73
CA GLY A 606 2.79 -20.01 -33.91
C GLY A 606 2.47 -19.05 -35.06
N ALA A 607 1.56 -18.10 -34.86
CA ALA A 607 1.27 -17.02 -35.80
C ALA A 607 2.34 -15.91 -35.80
#